data_AF-A0A7V9RUY6-F1
#
_entry.id   AF-A0A7V9RUY6-F1
#
_cell.length_a   1.000
_cell.length_b   1.000
_cell.length_c   1.000
_cell.angle_alpha   90.00
_cell.angle_beta   90.00
_cell.angle_gamma   90.00
#
_symmetry.space_group_name_H-M   'P 1'
#
loop_
_entity.id
_entity.type
_entity.pdbx_description
1 polymer ?
#
loop_
_entity_poly.entity_id
_entity_poly.type
_entity_poly.pdbx_seq_one_letter_code
_entity_poly.pdbx_strand_id
1 'polypeptide(L)' 'MQYLLEVDDNKDKFLLEILKHFRFVKTLPLSKANVQFINELQQSIEQVKLAKKGKLKLQKAKDLLNEL' A
#
# COMPACT_ATOMS: atom_id res chain seq x y z
N MET A 1 -13.55 -3.49 -7.97
CA MET A 1 -12.23 -3.98 -7.50
C MET A 1 -11.20 -2.88 -7.73
N GLN A 2 -10.24 -2.68 -6.82
CA GLN A 2 -9.17 -1.68 -6.93
C GLN A 2 -7.84 -2.38 -7.16
N TYR A 3 -6.99 -1.82 -8.03
CA TYR A 3 -5.70 -2.40 -8.42
C TYR A 3 -4.61 -1.34 -8.31
N LEU A 4 -3.43 -1.74 -7.80
CA LEU A 4 -2.20 -0.95 -7.86
C LEU A 4 -1.35 -1.53 -8.99
N LEU A 5 -0.87 -0.68 -9.90
CA LEU A 5 -0.09 -1.07 -11.06
C LEU A 5 1.27 -0.38 -10.95
N GLU A 6 2.32 -1.18 -10.88
CA GLU A 6 3.70 -0.71 -11.02
C GLU A 6 4.12 -0.90 -12.47
N VAL A 7 4.62 0.17 -13.09
CA VAL A 7 4.96 0.21 -14.51
C VAL A 7 6.29 0.91 -14.66
N ASP A 8 7.09 0.48 -15.64
CA ASP A 8 8.33 1.18 -15.99
C ASP A 8 8.04 2.66 -16.29
N ASP A 9 8.88 3.56 -15.76
CA ASP A 9 8.80 5.02 -15.99
C ASP A 9 8.81 5.41 -17.48
N ASN A 10 9.30 4.52 -18.36
CA ASN A 10 9.33 4.75 -19.81
C ASN A 10 8.04 4.32 -20.54
N LYS A 11 7.14 3.60 -19.86
CA LYS A 11 5.90 3.02 -20.44
C LYS A 11 4.63 3.51 -19.73
N ASP A 12 4.77 4.29 -18.66
CA ASP A 12 3.66 4.82 -17.85
C ASP A 12 2.67 5.64 -18.67
N LYS A 13 3.17 6.56 -19.51
CA LYS A 13 2.36 7.44 -20.37
C LYS A 13 1.57 6.65 -21.40
N PHE A 14 2.21 5.67 -22.03
CA PHE A 14 1.58 4.80 -23.01
C PHE A 14 0.44 3.97 -22.40
N LEU A 15 0.69 3.35 -21.24
CA LEU A 15 -0.35 2.60 -20.53
C LEU A 15 -1.51 3.52 -20.11
N LEU A 16 -1.21 4.72 -19.59
CA LEU A 16 -2.24 5.70 -19.20
C LEU A 16 -3.10 6.14 -20.39
N GLU A 17 -2.53 6.33 -21.57
CA GLU A 17 -3.30 6.64 -22.79
C GLU A 17 -4.26 5.51 -23.16
N ILE A 18 -3.82 4.27 -23.10
CA ILE A 18 -4.68 3.11 -23.34
C ILE A 18 -5.82 3.06 -22.32
N LEU A 19 -5.50 3.24 -21.03
CA LEU A 19 -6.49 3.19 -19.96
C LEU A 19 -7.54 4.30 -20.08
N LYS A 20 -7.17 5.49 -20.54
CA LYS A 20 -8.08 6.62 -20.77
C LYS A 20 -9.13 6.33 -21.84
N HIS A 21 -8.88 5.45 -22.81
CA HIS A 21 -9.87 5.08 -23.82
C HIS A 21 -11.01 4.22 -23.25
N PHE A 22 -10.79 3.55 -22.12
CA PHE A 22 -11.81 2.76 -21.47
C PHE A 22 -12.67 3.62 -20.54
N ARG A 23 -13.90 3.96 -20.97
CA ARG A 23 -14.87 4.75 -20.18
C ARG A 23 -15.25 4.14 -18.82
N PHE A 24 -14.95 2.86 -18.60
CA PHE A 24 -15.20 2.14 -17.36
C PHE A 24 -14.00 2.13 -16.40
N VAL A 25 -12.85 2.71 -16.78
CA VAL A 25 -11.65 2.80 -15.96
C VAL A 25 -11.51 4.23 -15.44
N LYS A 26 -11.36 4.38 -14.12
CA LYS A 26 -11.01 5.66 -13.48
C LYS A 26 -9.55 5.60 -13.04
N THR A 27 -8.71 6.43 -13.64
CA THR A 27 -7.31 6.58 -13.25
C THR A 27 -7.16 7.72 -12.25
N LEU A 28 -6.54 7.47 -11.10
CA LEU A 28 -6.19 8.50 -10.13
C LEU A 28 -4.66 8.59 -10.06
N PRO A 29 -4.05 9.73 -10.43
CA PRO A 29 -2.61 9.89 -10.27
C PRO A 29 -2.28 9.97 -8.78
N LEU A 30 -1.40 9.09 -8.33
CA LEU A 30 -0.87 9.11 -6.97
C LEU A 30 0.56 9.65 -7.04
N SER A 31 0.94 10.55 -6.13
CA SER A 31 2.33 10.95 -5.98
C SER A 31 3.15 9.79 -5.38
N LYS A 32 4.46 9.75 -5.66
CA LYS A 32 5.36 8.72 -5.08
C LYS A 32 5.27 8.65 -3.55
N ALA A 33 5.15 9.80 -2.88
CA ALA A 33 4.95 9.87 -1.44
C ALA A 33 3.66 9.19 -0.97
N ASN A 34 2.55 9.38 -1.71
CA ASN A 34 1.28 8.76 -1.38
C ASN A 34 1.30 7.25 -1.61
N VAL A 35 2.01 6.76 -2.63
CA VAL A 35 2.18 5.31 -2.88
C VAL A 35 2.95 4.65 -1.73
N GLN A 36 4.06 5.25 -1.31
CA GLN A 36 4.85 4.75 -0.19
C GLN A 36 4.03 4.70 1.10
N PHE A 37 3.34 5.80 1.43
CA PHE A 37 2.49 5.87 2.62
C PHE A 37 1.38 4.81 2.61
N ILE A 38 0.71 4.59 1.47
CA ILE A 38 -0.34 3.56 1.35
C ILE A 38 0.24 2.16 1.55
N ASN A 39 1.42 1.87 1.00
CA ASN A 39 2.09 0.58 1.17
C ASN A 39 2.48 0.34 2.63
N GLU A 40 3.08 1.34 3.29
CA GLU A 40 3.43 1.27 4.72
C GLU A 40 2.20 1.08 5.62
N LEU A 41 1.10 1.77 5.30
CA LEU A 41 -0.17 1.64 6.00
C LEU A 41 -0.77 0.23 5.81
N GLN A 42 -0.77 -0.29 4.58
CA GLN A 42 -1.25 -1.64 4.29
C GLN A 42 -0.44 -2.70 5.05
N GLN A 43 0.89 -2.60 5.03
CA GLN A 43 1.78 -3.49 5.78
C GLN A 43 1.49 -3.44 7.28
N SER A 44 1.31 -2.23 7.84
CA SER A 44 0.99 -2.05 9.26
C SER A 44 -0.36 -2.67 9.63
N ILE A 45 -1.39 -2.48 8.79
CA ILE A 45 -2.70 -3.09 8.97
C ILE A 45 -2.62 -4.62 8.89
N GLU A 46 -1.79 -5.15 7.98
CA GLU A 46 -1.58 -6.58 7.84
C GLU A 46 -0.88 -7.17 9.07
N GLN A 47 0.15 -6.51 9.59
CA GLN A 47 0.79 -6.90 10.85
C GLN A 47 -0.19 -6.89 12.02
N VAL A 48 -1.02 -5.85 12.15
CA VAL A 48 -2.07 -5.77 13.18
C VAL A 48 -3.11 -6.88 13.00
N LYS A 49 -3.48 -7.22 11.75
CA LYS A 49 -4.38 -8.35 11.48
C LYS A 49 -3.76 -9.69 11.86
N LEU A 50 -2.47 -9.90 11.57
CA LEU A 50 -1.74 -11.13 11.93
C LEU A 50 -1.57 -11.27 13.45
N ALA A 51 -1.29 -10.16 14.13
CA ALA A 51 -1.27 -10.06 15.58
C ALA A 51 -2.63 -10.38 16.21
N LYS A 52 -3.72 -9.80 15.70
CA LYS A 52 -5.09 -10.09 16.14
C LYS A 52 -5.51 -11.54 15.86
N LYS A 53 -4.97 -12.17 14.82
CA LYS A 53 -5.17 -13.60 14.50
C LYS A 53 -4.32 -14.55 15.38
N GLY A 54 -3.56 -14.04 16.34
CA GLY A 54 -2.75 -14.82 17.28
C GLY A 54 -1.49 -15.44 16.65
N LYS A 55 -1.09 -15.03 15.44
CA LYS A 55 0.06 -15.59 14.71
C LYS A 55 1.37 -14.83 14.93
N LEU A 56 1.32 -13.64 15.54
CA LEU A 56 2.49 -12.84 15.92
C LEU A 56 2.38 -12.48 17.40
N LYS A 57 3.45 -12.76 18.17
CA LYS A 57 3.60 -12.24 19.53
C LYS A 57 3.85 -10.74 19.43
N LEU A 58 2.82 -9.93 19.65
CA LEU A 58 2.99 -8.50 19.88
C LEU A 58 3.92 -8.32 21.08
N GLN A 59 5.04 -7.61 20.89
CA GLN A 59 5.81 -7.08 22.01
C GLN A 59 4.85 -6.21 22.83
N LYS A 60 4.71 -6.48 24.12
CA LYS A 60 3.78 -5.72 24.94
C LYS A 60 4.29 -4.28 24.98
N ALA A 61 3.37 -3.31 24.97
CA ALA A 61 3.74 -1.89 25.18
C ALA A 61 4.55 -1.69 26.48
N LYS A 62 4.38 -2.61 27.44
CA LYS A 62 5.15 -2.68 28.69
C LYS A 62 6.62 -3.05 28.50
N ASP A 63 6.94 -3.87 27.50
CA ASP A 63 8.32 -4.28 27.19
C ASP A 63 9.05 -3.17 26.43
N LEU A 64 8.34 -2.47 25.53
CA LEU A 64 8.83 -1.30 24.80
C LEU A 64 9.19 -0.12 25.73
N LEU A 65 8.45 0.03 26.83
CA LEU A 65 8.74 1.04 27.86
C LEU A 65 9.95 0.70 28.75
N ASN A 66 10.39 -0.56 28.77
CA ASN A 66 11.54 -1.00 29.57
C ASN A 66 12.87 -0.95 28.80
N GLU A 67 12.83 -0.67 27.49
CA GLU A 67 14.02 -0.51 26.63
C GLU A 67 14.48 0.96 26.49
N LEU A 68 13.82 1.90 27.18
CA LEU A 68 14.20 3.31 27.33
C LEU A 68 14.73 3.57 28.74
#